data_AF-A0A0U3F4J6-F1
#
_entry.id   AF-A0A0U3F4J6-F1
#
_cell.length_a   1.000
_cell.length_b   1.000
_cell.length_c   1.000
_cell.angle_alpha   90.00
_cell.angle_beta   90.00
_cell.angle_gamma   90.00
#
_symmetry.space_group_name_H-M   'P 1'
#
loop_
_entity.id
_entity.type
_entity.pdbx_description
1 polymer ?
#
loop_
_entity_poly.entity_id
_entity_poly.type
_entity_poly.pdbx_seq_one_letter_code
_entity_poly.pdbx_strand_id
1 'polypeptide(L)'
;MLLRPQALLQVFSTGVLAALLLIVTPAQAAESDAAQKLWMGGKRAEAVAMLEESLRKTPNDLELRFALGVMRMELGELSAAATLFTQLSQDFPDLADPLNNLAVIHAAQGQLDLAQAELTQALALQPAHAQALENLGDVLLRQAERAYQRALKAQVAPQASTQAKLKQAQALLRQLDAAKAP
;
A
#
# COMPACT_ATOMS: atom_id res chain seq x y z
N MET A 1 52.20 18.32 -47.40
CA MET A 1 52.49 17.48 -46.22
C MET A 1 51.74 18.09 -45.04
N LEU A 2 50.69 17.40 -44.58
CA LEU A 2 49.49 17.95 -43.95
C LEU A 2 49.68 18.31 -42.46
N LEU A 3 49.16 19.48 -42.06
CA LEU A 3 48.97 19.90 -40.67
C LEU A 3 47.91 19.01 -40.00
N ARG A 4 48.17 18.52 -38.78
CA ARG A 4 47.18 17.83 -37.94
C ARG A 4 46.54 18.80 -36.93
N PRO A 5 45.20 18.80 -36.78
CA PRO A 5 44.48 19.72 -35.90
C PRO A 5 44.44 19.28 -34.44
N GLN A 6 44.18 20.28 -33.59
CA GLN A 6 44.18 20.29 -32.12
C GLN A 6 43.09 19.38 -31.50
N ALA A 7 43.44 18.65 -30.44
CA ALA A 7 42.48 17.91 -29.62
C ALA A 7 41.94 18.80 -28.49
N LEU A 8 40.63 19.05 -28.52
CA LEU A 8 39.85 19.66 -27.44
C LEU A 8 39.75 18.69 -26.26
N LEU A 9 40.30 19.08 -25.10
CA LEU A 9 39.89 18.52 -23.81
C LEU A 9 38.46 19.00 -23.51
N GLN A 10 37.50 18.08 -23.48
CA GLN A 10 36.28 18.27 -22.70
C GLN A 10 36.20 17.16 -21.64
N VAL A 11 36.16 17.64 -20.40
CA VAL A 11 36.04 16.90 -19.16
C VAL A 11 34.63 16.30 -19.10
N PHE A 12 34.51 14.99 -19.26
CA PHE A 12 33.30 14.28 -18.87
C PHE A 12 33.49 13.76 -17.44
N SER A 13 32.88 14.47 -16.50
CA SER A 13 32.69 14.06 -15.11
C SER A 13 31.96 12.71 -15.06
N THR A 14 32.64 11.67 -14.62
CA THR A 14 32.04 10.35 -14.34
C THR A 14 31.22 10.42 -13.06
N GLY A 15 30.03 11.01 -13.14
CA GLY A 15 28.94 10.76 -12.20
C GLY A 15 28.14 9.57 -12.70
N VAL A 16 28.66 8.36 -12.52
CA VAL A 16 27.89 7.15 -12.79
C VAL A 16 26.81 7.06 -11.72
N LEU A 17 25.59 7.43 -12.09
CA LEU A 17 24.37 7.01 -11.41
C LEU A 17 24.44 5.49 -11.25
N ALA A 18 24.54 5.03 -10.01
CA ALA A 18 24.27 3.64 -9.66
C ALA A 18 22.76 3.40 -9.85
N ALA A 19 22.33 3.23 -11.09
CA ALA A 19 21.07 2.58 -11.39
C ALA A 19 21.26 1.10 -11.04
N LEU A 20 20.92 0.74 -9.79
CA LEU A 20 20.67 -0.65 -9.42
C LEU A 20 19.49 -1.11 -10.25
N LEU A 21 19.79 -1.73 -11.39
CA LEU A 21 18.84 -2.51 -12.17
C LEU A 21 18.23 -3.55 -11.22
N LEU A 22 16.96 -3.34 -10.87
CA LEU A 22 16.08 -4.36 -10.31
C LEU A 22 15.88 -5.44 -11.38
N ILE A 23 16.87 -6.29 -11.57
CA ILE A 23 16.64 -7.55 -12.26
C ILE A 23 15.88 -8.39 -11.25
N VAL A 24 14.55 -8.37 -11.36
CA VAL A 24 13.72 -9.42 -10.76
C VAL A 24 14.19 -10.71 -11.40
N THR A 25 14.96 -11.48 -10.66
CA THR A 25 15.37 -12.80 -11.12
C THR A 25 14.16 -13.71 -11.02
N PRO A 26 13.96 -14.63 -11.97
CA PRO A 26 12.82 -15.56 -11.96
C PRO A 26 12.77 -16.43 -10.70
N ALA A 27 13.85 -16.49 -9.91
CA ALA A 27 13.88 -17.18 -8.63
C ALA A 27 13.06 -16.46 -7.53
N GLN A 28 13.02 -15.12 -7.52
CA GLN A 28 12.33 -14.34 -6.48
C GLN A 28 10.81 -14.39 -6.64
N ALA A 29 10.33 -14.26 -7.88
CA ALA A 29 8.92 -14.47 -8.22
C ALA A 29 8.44 -15.91 -7.94
N ALA A 30 9.34 -16.89 -8.03
CA ALA A 30 9.01 -18.27 -7.67
C ALA A 30 8.85 -18.47 -6.15
N GLU A 31 9.53 -17.66 -5.33
CA GLU A 31 9.49 -17.75 -3.87
C GLU A 31 8.24 -17.10 -3.28
N SER A 32 7.83 -15.94 -3.77
CA SER A 32 6.55 -15.30 -3.40
C SER A 32 5.36 -16.22 -3.73
N ASP A 33 5.34 -16.83 -4.91
CA ASP A 33 4.32 -17.78 -5.35
C ASP A 33 4.29 -19.05 -4.47
N ALA A 34 5.46 -19.56 -4.08
CA ALA A 34 5.56 -20.72 -3.21
C ALA A 34 5.04 -20.41 -1.80
N ALA A 35 5.39 -19.24 -1.25
CA ALA A 35 4.84 -18.77 0.01
C ALA A 35 3.31 -18.59 -0.07
N GLN A 36 2.80 -18.04 -1.18
CA GLN A 36 1.36 -17.91 -1.41
C GLN A 36 0.65 -19.26 -1.47
N LYS A 37 1.26 -20.28 -2.09
CA LYS A 37 0.70 -21.65 -2.09
C LYS A 37 0.65 -22.25 -0.69
N LEU A 38 1.71 -22.07 0.12
CA LEU A 38 1.72 -22.49 1.52
C LEU A 38 0.62 -21.77 2.32
N TRP A 39 0.48 -20.46 2.10
CA TRP A 39 -0.54 -19.64 2.73
C TRP A 39 -1.96 -20.14 2.44
N MET A 40 -2.29 -20.35 1.16
CA MET A 40 -3.58 -20.90 0.73
C MET A 40 -3.81 -22.35 1.22
N GLY A 41 -2.73 -23.12 1.42
CA GLY A 41 -2.78 -24.45 2.02
C GLY A 41 -2.98 -24.49 3.54
N GLY A 42 -3.22 -23.34 4.18
CA GLY A 42 -3.42 -23.22 5.63
C GLY A 42 -2.12 -23.20 6.44
N LYS A 43 -0.96 -23.33 5.77
CA LYS A 43 0.36 -23.34 6.40
C LYS A 43 0.92 -21.92 6.55
N ARG A 44 0.13 -21.04 7.17
CA ARG A 44 0.40 -19.59 7.26
C ARG A 44 1.75 -19.28 7.92
N ALA A 45 2.09 -19.99 9.00
CA ALA A 45 3.37 -19.81 9.69
C ALA A 45 4.58 -20.24 8.84
N GLU A 46 4.45 -21.34 8.07
CA GLU A 46 5.51 -21.79 7.15
C GLU A 46 5.73 -20.77 6.03
N ALA A 47 4.66 -20.19 5.48
CA ALA A 47 4.73 -19.16 4.43
C ALA A 47 5.50 -17.92 4.90
N VAL A 48 5.16 -17.39 6.08
CA VAL A 48 5.84 -16.23 6.66
C VAL A 48 7.32 -16.54 6.95
N ALA A 49 7.61 -17.67 7.58
CA ALA A 49 8.99 -18.06 7.91
C ALA A 49 9.85 -18.24 6.66
N MET A 50 9.27 -18.76 5.58
CA MET A 50 9.94 -18.88 4.28
C MET A 50 10.33 -17.50 3.74
N LEU A 51 9.41 -16.54 3.68
CA LEU A 51 9.70 -15.19 3.18
C LEU A 51 10.75 -14.48 4.05
N GLU A 52 10.71 -14.64 5.37
CA GLU A 52 11.72 -14.07 6.26
C GLU A 52 13.12 -14.65 6.04
N GLU A 53 13.22 -15.96 5.80
CA GLU A 53 14.49 -16.61 5.47
C GLU A 53 15.03 -16.16 4.12
N SER A 54 14.18 -15.95 3.13
CA SER A 54 14.58 -15.38 1.85
C SER A 54 15.06 -13.94 2.01
N LEU A 55 14.32 -13.11 2.74
CA LEU A 55 14.69 -11.71 2.99
C LEU A 55 15.97 -11.55 3.81
N ARG A 56 16.40 -12.55 4.60
CA ARG A 56 17.74 -12.53 5.21
C ARG A 56 18.86 -12.53 4.17
N LYS A 57 18.63 -13.08 2.98
CA LYS A 57 19.59 -13.16 1.87
C LYS A 57 19.43 -11.98 0.91
N THR A 58 18.19 -11.54 0.69
CA THR A 58 17.81 -10.47 -0.25
C THR A 58 16.96 -9.41 0.45
N PRO A 59 17.52 -8.63 1.39
CA PRO A 59 16.73 -7.76 2.29
C PRO A 59 15.96 -6.64 1.60
N ASN A 60 16.36 -6.26 0.38
CA ASN A 60 15.74 -5.17 -0.38
C ASN A 60 14.81 -5.70 -1.49
N ASP A 61 14.50 -7.00 -1.49
CA ASP A 61 13.63 -7.58 -2.49
C ASP A 61 12.20 -7.03 -2.36
N LEU A 62 11.76 -6.30 -3.38
CA LEU A 62 10.47 -5.64 -3.41
C LEU A 62 9.32 -6.63 -3.26
N GLU A 63 9.35 -7.69 -4.05
CA GLU A 63 8.25 -8.65 -4.16
C GLU A 63 8.09 -9.45 -2.88
N LEU A 64 9.20 -9.93 -2.31
CA LEU A 64 9.18 -10.68 -1.06
C LEU A 64 8.74 -9.81 0.13
N ARG A 65 9.17 -8.54 0.19
CA ARG A 65 8.71 -7.59 1.22
C ARG A 65 7.23 -7.29 1.09
N PHE A 66 6.75 -7.13 -0.15
CA PHE A 66 5.34 -6.88 -0.43
C PHE A 66 4.48 -8.08 -0.02
N ALA A 67 4.87 -9.29 -0.44
CA ALA A 67 4.18 -10.53 -0.07
C ALA A 67 4.15 -10.73 1.45
N LEU A 68 5.28 -10.51 2.14
CA LEU A 68 5.34 -10.58 3.60
C LEU A 68 4.42 -9.53 4.25
N GLY A 69 4.41 -8.31 3.72
CA GLY A 69 3.53 -7.23 4.20
C GLY A 69 2.05 -7.60 4.12
N VAL A 70 1.61 -8.15 2.99
CA VAL A 70 0.22 -8.62 2.81
C VAL A 70 -0.11 -9.74 3.79
N MET A 71 0.76 -10.75 3.91
CA MET A 71 0.54 -11.86 4.85
C MET A 71 0.47 -11.39 6.31
N ARG A 72 1.37 -10.48 6.72
CA ARG A 72 1.36 -9.87 8.07
C ARG A 72 0.06 -9.08 8.30
N MET A 73 -0.44 -8.38 7.28
CA MET A 73 -1.73 -7.67 7.36
C MET A 73 -2.89 -8.65 7.56
N GLU A 74 -2.92 -9.76 6.82
CA GLU A 74 -3.95 -10.81 6.97
C GLU A 74 -3.88 -11.54 8.32
N LEU A 75 -2.71 -11.60 8.98
CA LEU A 75 -2.58 -12.08 10.36
C LEU A 75 -3.03 -11.05 11.42
N GLY A 76 -3.37 -9.82 11.02
CA GLY A 76 -3.69 -8.73 11.94
C GLY A 76 -2.45 -8.08 12.57
N GLU A 77 -1.25 -8.39 12.08
CA GLU A 77 0.02 -7.84 12.57
C GLU A 77 0.30 -6.49 11.91
N LEU A 78 -0.65 -5.56 12.05
CA LEU A 78 -0.73 -4.32 11.28
C LEU A 78 0.50 -3.42 11.42
N SER A 79 1.14 -3.41 12.61
CA SER A 79 2.36 -2.61 12.82
C SER A 79 3.56 -3.15 12.03
N ALA A 80 3.68 -4.47 11.89
CA ALA A 80 4.76 -5.09 11.13
C ALA A 80 4.53 -4.87 9.62
N ALA A 81 3.28 -5.04 9.16
CA ALA A 81 2.89 -4.76 7.79
C ALA A 81 3.13 -3.28 7.40
N ALA A 82 2.71 -2.34 8.25
CA ALA A 82 2.91 -0.91 8.02
C ALA A 82 4.39 -0.53 7.88
N THR A 83 5.26 -1.17 8.67
CA THR A 83 6.72 -0.97 8.57
C THR A 83 7.23 -1.38 7.18
N LEU A 84 6.83 -2.56 6.69
CA LEU A 84 7.24 -3.04 5.37
C LEU A 84 6.74 -2.13 4.24
N PHE A 85 5.45 -1.77 4.26
CA PHE A 85 4.89 -0.91 3.21
C PHE A 85 5.42 0.52 3.26
N THR A 86 5.71 1.06 4.46
CA THR A 86 6.35 2.37 4.61
C THR A 86 7.73 2.37 3.95
N GLN A 87 8.56 1.37 4.25
CA GLN A 87 9.87 1.29 3.63
C GLN A 87 9.77 1.05 2.12
N LEU A 88 8.84 0.22 1.65
CA LEU A 88 8.59 0.04 0.21
C LEU A 88 8.18 1.35 -0.47
N SER A 89 7.33 2.17 0.16
CA SER A 89 6.95 3.48 -0.38
C SER A 89 8.10 4.48 -0.45
N GLN A 90 9.11 4.32 0.41
CA GLN A 90 10.31 5.16 0.43
C GLN A 90 11.34 4.71 -0.62
N ASP A 91 11.55 3.40 -0.73
CA ASP A 91 12.51 2.80 -1.65
C ASP A 91 11.98 2.84 -3.11
N PHE A 92 10.66 2.76 -3.28
CA PHE A 92 9.97 2.72 -4.58
C PHE A 92 8.83 3.75 -4.64
N PRO A 93 9.15 5.06 -4.71
CA PRO A 93 8.16 6.14 -4.60
C PRO A 93 7.16 6.22 -5.77
N ASP A 94 7.43 5.53 -6.88
CA ASP A 94 6.56 5.50 -8.05
C ASP A 94 5.52 4.37 -8.00
N LEU A 95 5.51 3.55 -6.95
CA LEU A 95 4.56 2.46 -6.78
C LEU A 95 3.35 2.86 -5.95
N ALA A 96 2.17 2.57 -6.49
CA ALA A 96 0.89 2.86 -5.83
C ALA A 96 0.49 1.79 -4.80
N ASP A 97 0.86 0.51 -5.01
CA ASP A 97 0.41 -0.60 -4.17
C ASP A 97 0.80 -0.48 -2.69
N PRO A 98 2.03 -0.06 -2.31
CA PRO A 98 2.39 0.12 -0.90
C PRO A 98 1.53 1.20 -0.21
N LEU A 99 1.24 2.30 -0.90
CA LEU A 99 0.39 3.38 -0.38
C LEU A 99 -1.06 2.91 -0.20
N ASN A 100 -1.58 2.12 -1.15
CA ASN A 100 -2.91 1.51 -1.01
C ASN A 100 -2.99 0.60 0.23
N ASN A 101 -1.97 -0.22 0.50
CA ASN A 101 -1.96 -1.10 1.67
C ASN A 101 -1.77 -0.34 2.99
N LEU A 102 -0.95 0.72 3.02
CA LEU A 102 -0.85 1.61 4.18
C LEU A 102 -2.21 2.24 4.52
N ALA A 103 -2.95 2.67 3.50
CA ALA A 103 -4.26 3.25 3.70
C ALA A 103 -5.27 2.26 4.29
N VAL A 104 -5.24 1.00 3.86
CA VAL A 104 -6.06 -0.07 4.45
C VAL A 104 -5.73 -0.25 5.93
N ILE A 105 -4.44 -0.26 6.28
CA ILE A 105 -3.98 -0.37 7.68
C ILE A 105 -4.44 0.84 8.51
N HIS A 106 -4.22 2.06 8.03
CA HIS A 106 -4.60 3.28 8.73
C HIS A 106 -6.13 3.41 8.85
N ALA A 107 -6.90 2.99 7.85
CA ALA A 107 -8.35 2.93 7.92
C ALA A 107 -8.82 1.94 9.01
N ALA A 108 -8.21 0.76 9.11
CA ALA A 108 -8.50 -0.22 10.17
C ALA A 108 -8.18 0.32 11.58
N GLN A 109 -7.21 1.23 11.69
CA GLN A 109 -6.85 1.93 12.92
C GLN A 109 -7.70 3.19 13.19
N GLY A 110 -8.68 3.50 12.34
CA GLY A 110 -9.54 4.68 12.46
C GLY A 110 -8.89 6.00 12.05
N GLN A 111 -7.69 5.96 11.44
CA GLN A 111 -6.93 7.11 10.97
C GLN A 111 -7.38 7.49 9.54
N LEU A 112 -8.67 7.80 9.40
CA LEU A 112 -9.33 7.95 8.10
C LEU A 112 -8.73 9.07 7.23
N ASP A 113 -8.29 10.17 7.85
CA ASP A 113 -7.74 11.32 7.11
C ASP A 113 -6.36 10.99 6.52
N LEU A 114 -5.57 10.17 7.22
CA LEU A 114 -4.28 9.68 6.73
C LEU A 114 -4.49 8.67 5.60
N ALA A 115 -5.40 7.72 5.78
CA ALA A 115 -5.75 6.75 4.74
C ALA A 115 -6.22 7.43 3.44
N GLN A 116 -7.04 8.49 3.55
CA GLN A 116 -7.47 9.27 2.39
C GLN A 116 -6.28 9.91 1.65
N ALA A 117 -5.32 10.47 2.39
CA ALA A 117 -4.14 11.11 1.80
C ALA A 117 -3.28 10.10 1.03
N GLU A 118 -3.04 8.92 1.62
CA GLU A 118 -2.28 7.83 1.01
C GLU A 118 -2.96 7.29 -0.26
N LEU A 119 -4.28 7.11 -0.24
CA LEU A 119 -5.04 6.70 -1.42
C LEU A 119 -5.03 7.76 -2.51
N THR A 120 -5.12 9.03 -2.13
CA THR A 120 -5.02 10.15 -3.08
C THR A 120 -3.64 10.15 -3.75
N GLN A 121 -2.57 9.89 -2.99
CA GLN A 121 -1.22 9.75 -3.52
C GLN A 121 -1.08 8.52 -4.43
N ALA A 122 -1.61 7.37 -4.02
CA ALA A 122 -1.62 6.15 -4.84
C ALA A 122 -2.31 6.40 -6.19
N LEU A 123 -3.44 7.10 -6.19
CA LEU A 123 -4.20 7.44 -7.40
C LEU A 123 -3.53 8.54 -8.24
N ALA A 124 -2.68 9.38 -7.65
CA ALA A 124 -1.85 10.30 -8.43
C ALA A 124 -0.77 9.55 -9.23
N LEU A 125 -0.22 8.47 -8.67
CA LEU A 125 0.74 7.59 -9.34
C LEU A 125 0.06 6.69 -10.39
N GLN A 126 -1.09 6.11 -10.04
CA GLN A 126 -1.85 5.23 -10.91
C GLN A 126 -3.35 5.57 -10.87
N PRO A 127 -3.82 6.48 -11.75
CA PRO A 127 -5.22 6.95 -11.74
C PRO A 127 -6.29 5.86 -11.96
N ALA A 128 -5.93 4.75 -12.60
CA ALA A 128 -6.82 3.63 -12.89
C ALA A 128 -6.70 2.47 -11.88
N HIS A 129 -6.07 2.70 -10.71
CA HIS A 129 -5.90 1.67 -9.70
C HIS A 129 -7.23 1.31 -9.03
N ALA A 130 -7.85 0.22 -9.48
CA ALA A 130 -9.19 -0.17 -9.08
C ALA A 130 -9.36 -0.35 -7.56
N GLN A 131 -8.44 -1.09 -6.91
CA GLN A 131 -8.50 -1.30 -5.45
C GLN A 131 -8.34 0.01 -4.65
N ALA A 132 -7.46 0.93 -5.08
CA ALA A 132 -7.32 2.22 -4.41
C ALA A 132 -8.57 3.11 -4.57
N LEU A 133 -9.23 3.08 -5.74
CA LEU A 133 -10.51 3.76 -5.93
C LEU A 133 -11.61 3.19 -5.01
N GLU A 134 -11.69 1.87 -4.90
CA GLU A 134 -12.64 1.18 -4.02
C GLU A 134 -12.37 1.52 -2.54
N ASN A 135 -11.11 1.39 -2.10
CA ASN A 135 -10.69 1.72 -0.74
C ASN A 135 -10.94 3.20 -0.41
N LEU A 136 -10.77 4.12 -1.37
CA LEU A 136 -11.10 5.53 -1.18
C LEU A 136 -12.59 5.74 -0.97
N GLY A 137 -13.44 5.03 -1.72
CA GLY A 137 -14.88 5.02 -1.52
C GLY A 137 -15.26 4.58 -0.09
N ASP A 138 -14.66 3.49 0.38
CA ASP A 138 -14.86 2.98 1.74
C ASP A 138 -14.43 3.98 2.82
N VAL A 139 -13.25 4.60 2.66
CA VAL A 139 -12.73 5.61 3.59
C VAL A 139 -13.64 6.84 3.63
N LEU A 140 -14.07 7.33 2.47
CA LEU A 140 -14.99 8.47 2.37
C LEU A 140 -16.34 8.18 3.03
N LEU A 141 -16.85 6.95 2.91
CA LEU A 141 -18.08 6.52 3.57
C LEU A 141 -17.95 6.54 5.10
N ARG A 142 -16.82 6.05 5.64
CA ARG A 142 -16.53 6.11 7.08
C ARG A 142 -16.38 7.55 7.58
N GLN A 143 -15.74 8.42 6.80
CA GLN A 143 -15.64 9.84 7.13
C GLN A 143 -17.02 10.52 7.13
N ALA A 144 -17.89 10.18 6.17
CA ALA A 144 -19.27 10.67 6.14
C ALA A 144 -20.05 10.23 7.39
N GLU A 145 -19.93 8.97 7.82
CA GLU A 145 -20.51 8.49 9.07
C GLU A 145 -20.05 9.34 10.26
N ARG A 146 -18.73 9.53 10.41
CA ARG A 146 -18.12 10.35 11.48
C ARG A 146 -18.63 11.79 11.46
N ALA A 147 -18.76 12.38 10.27
CA ALA A 147 -19.27 13.73 10.09
C ALA A 147 -20.75 13.85 10.48
N TYR A 148 -21.60 12.90 10.09
CA TYR A 148 -23.01 12.88 10.50
C TYR A 148 -23.15 12.73 12.01
N GLN A 149 -22.37 11.85 12.65
CA GLN A 149 -22.37 11.71 14.11
C GLN A 149 -21.95 13.02 14.80
N ARG A 150 -20.93 13.72 14.30
CA ARG A 150 -20.52 15.03 14.83
C ARG A 150 -21.60 16.09 14.66
N ALA A 151 -22.23 16.17 13.49
CA ALA A 151 -23.31 17.11 13.21
C ALA A 151 -24.51 16.92 14.16
N LEU A 152 -24.90 15.67 14.43
CA LEU A 152 -25.98 15.35 15.38
C LEU A 152 -25.63 15.72 16.83
N LYS A 153 -24.35 15.68 17.21
CA LYS A 153 -23.87 16.08 18.55
C LYS A 153 -23.80 17.60 18.73
N ALA A 154 -23.52 18.35 17.67
CA ALA A 154 -23.25 19.80 17.74
C ALA A 154 -24.48 20.71 17.72
N GLN A 155 -25.69 20.16 17.52
CA GLN A 155 -26.99 20.81 17.23
C GLN A 155 -27.10 22.35 17.21
N VAL A 156 -27.68 22.85 16.12
CA VAL A 156 -28.80 23.82 16.18
C VAL A 156 -30.14 23.17 15.77
N ALA A 157 -30.16 22.06 15.02
CA ALA A 157 -31.27 21.08 14.99
C ALA A 157 -30.83 19.82 14.22
N PRO A 158 -31.06 18.59 14.72
CA PRO A 158 -30.94 17.38 13.92
C PRO A 158 -32.03 17.39 12.86
N GLN A 159 -31.67 17.61 11.60
CA GLN A 159 -32.61 17.37 10.52
C GLN A 159 -32.85 15.86 10.46
N ALA A 160 -34.11 15.42 10.41
CA ALA A 160 -34.47 14.01 10.22
C ALA A 160 -33.72 13.39 9.02
N SER A 161 -33.35 14.22 8.04
CA SER A 161 -32.48 13.89 6.91
C SER A 161 -31.07 13.42 7.32
N THR A 162 -30.41 14.06 8.29
CA THR A 162 -29.06 13.66 8.77
C THR A 162 -29.10 12.31 9.47
N GLN A 163 -30.12 12.05 10.28
CA GLN A 163 -30.28 10.75 10.94
C GLN A 163 -30.56 9.63 9.93
N ALA A 164 -31.35 9.91 8.89
CA ALA A 164 -31.59 8.95 7.81
C ALA A 164 -30.30 8.63 7.04
N LYS A 165 -29.50 9.66 6.68
CA LYS A 165 -28.21 9.49 6.01
C LYS A 165 -27.21 8.70 6.84
N LEU A 166 -27.14 8.95 8.15
CA LEU A 166 -26.30 8.17 9.07
C LEU A 166 -26.70 6.69 9.07
N LYS A 167 -28.00 6.39 9.18
CA LYS A 167 -28.50 5.00 9.15
C LYS A 167 -28.15 4.29 7.85
N GLN A 168 -28.23 4.99 6.71
CA GLN A 168 -27.83 4.44 5.40
C GLN A 168 -26.34 4.16 5.34
N ALA A 169 -25.50 5.11 5.75
CA ALA A 169 -24.05 4.92 5.79
C ALA A 169 -23.67 3.71 6.67
N GLN A 170 -24.28 3.60 7.84
CA GLN A 170 -24.08 2.46 8.76
C GLN A 170 -24.59 1.13 8.21
N ALA A 171 -25.64 1.13 7.40
CA ALA A 171 -26.10 -0.09 6.73
C ALA A 171 -25.09 -0.57 5.69
N LEU A 172 -24.56 0.35 4.87
CA LEU A 172 -23.56 0.03 3.87
C LEU A 172 -22.24 -0.40 4.51
N LEU A 173 -21.77 0.30 5.55
CA LEU A 173 -20.55 -0.09 6.28
C LEU A 173 -20.66 -1.49 6.89
N ARG A 174 -21.82 -1.86 7.46
CA ARG A 174 -22.04 -3.23 7.95
C ARG A 174 -21.96 -4.28 6.84
N GLN A 175 -22.43 -3.97 5.63
CA GLN A 175 -22.30 -4.88 4.50
C GLN A 175 -20.85 -5.01 4.05
N LEU A 176 -20.12 -3.89 4.00
CA LEU A 176 -18.69 -3.86 3.67
C LEU A 176 -17.86 -4.66 4.67
N ASP A 177 -18.10 -4.46 5.98
CA ASP A 177 -17.39 -5.18 7.04
C ASP A 177 -17.72 -6.69 7.01
N ALA A 178 -18.96 -7.05 6.71
CA ALA A 178 -19.36 -8.45 6.56
C ALA A 178 -18.73 -9.13 5.33
N ALA A 179 -18.54 -8.40 4.23
CA ALA A 179 -17.88 -8.93 3.03
C ALA A 179 -16.38 -9.15 3.22
N LYS A 180 -15.76 -8.48 4.20
CA LYS A 180 -14.32 -8.60 4.52
C LYS A 180 -14.03 -9.57 5.68
N ALA A 181 -15.05 -10.20 6.26
CA ALA A 181 -14.87 -11.21 7.29
C ALA A 181 -14.29 -12.52 6.68
N PRO A 182 -13.31 -13.17 7.33
CA PRO A 182 -12.65 -14.37 6.83
C PRO A 182 -13.55 -15.61 6.79
#